data_AF-A0A815X451-F1
#
_entry.id   AF-A0A815X451-F1
#
_cell.length_a   1.000
_cell.length_b   1.000
_cell.length_c   1.000
_cell.angle_alpha   90.00
_cell.angle_beta   90.00
_cell.angle_gamma   90.00
#
_symmetry.space_group_name_H-M   'P 1'
#
loop_
_entity.id
_entity.type
_entity.pdbx_description
1 polymer ?
#
loop_
_entity_poly.entity_id
_entity_poly.type
_entity_poly.pdbx_seq_one_letter_code
_entity_poly.pdbx_strand_id
1 'polypeptide(L)'
;MTDEFNRYYIKIRAILRIDSKTIFDELTEALGPDAPSYPTVRRWAKRFREGRDDVTDDPRSGRPISVLTDENVEHVRQVIEDDPHSTYDDIMGETDLSRGTIE
;
A
#
# COMPACT_ATOMS: atom_id res chain seq x y z
N MET A 1 -15.80 2.55 -14.05
CA MET A 1 -15.73 1.13 -13.60
C MET A 1 -14.52 1.01 -12.67
N THR A 2 -14.60 0.29 -11.54
CA THR A 2 -13.55 0.33 -10.51
C THR A 2 -12.35 -0.57 -10.86
N ASP A 3 -11.17 -0.18 -10.38
CA ASP A 3 -9.92 -0.94 -10.53
C ASP A 3 -10.04 -2.39 -10.03
N GLU A 4 -10.90 -2.61 -9.04
CA GLU A 4 -11.20 -3.92 -8.44
C GLU A 4 -11.96 -4.85 -9.40
N PHE A 5 -12.93 -4.34 -10.17
CA PHE A 5 -13.65 -5.12 -11.17
C PHE A 5 -12.71 -5.71 -12.21
N ASN A 6 -11.78 -4.88 -12.70
CA ASN A 6 -10.76 -5.31 -13.66
C ASN A 6 -9.89 -6.43 -13.09
N ARG A 7 -9.49 -6.32 -11.82
CA ARG A 7 -8.67 -7.35 -11.14
C ARG A 7 -9.44 -8.65 -10.93
N TYR A 8 -10.73 -8.58 -10.60
CA TYR A 8 -11.59 -9.76 -10.48
C TYR A 8 -11.74 -10.48 -11.83
N TYR A 9 -11.95 -9.72 -12.90
CA TYR A 9 -11.99 -10.27 -14.26
C TYR A 9 -10.67 -10.95 -14.64
N ILE A 10 -9.55 -10.28 -14.40
CA ILE A 10 -8.22 -10.83 -14.64
C ILE A 10 -8.00 -12.09 -13.81
N LYS A 11 -8.43 -12.13 -12.54
CA LYS A 11 -8.32 -13.30 -11.66
C LYS A 11 -9.00 -14.52 -12.27
N ILE A 12 -10.29 -14.40 -12.60
CA ILE A 12 -11.05 -15.53 -13.16
C ILE A 12 -10.42 -16.03 -14.45
N ARG A 13 -10.11 -15.13 -15.39
CA ARG A 13 -9.50 -15.51 -16.68
C ARG A 13 -8.11 -16.13 -16.51
N ALA A 14 -7.29 -15.62 -15.60
CA ALA A 14 -5.96 -16.16 -15.32
C ALA A 14 -6.01 -17.56 -14.70
N ILE A 15 -6.97 -17.83 -13.82
CA ILE A 15 -7.23 -19.16 -13.24
C ILE A 15 -7.69 -20.14 -14.33
N LEU A 16 -8.52 -19.67 -15.27
CA LEU A 16 -8.92 -20.41 -16.47
C LEU A 16 -7.78 -20.59 -17.50
N ARG A 17 -6.54 -20.21 -17.16
CA ARG A 17 -5.33 -20.34 -17.98
C ARG A 17 -5.39 -19.58 -19.31
N ILE A 18 -6.20 -18.52 -19.38
CA ILE A 18 -6.21 -17.61 -20.53
C ILE A 18 -4.92 -16.77 -20.54
N ASP A 19 -4.39 -16.50 -21.73
CA ASP A 19 -3.19 -15.66 -21.91
C ASP A 19 -3.48 -14.21 -21.51
N SER A 20 -2.48 -13.54 -20.95
CA SER A 20 -2.59 -12.15 -20.52
C SER A 20 -2.88 -11.18 -21.68
N LYS A 21 -2.45 -11.51 -22.90
CA LYS A 21 -2.76 -10.75 -24.11
C LYS A 21 -4.26 -10.82 -24.43
N THR A 22 -4.85 -12.01 -24.44
CA THR A 22 -6.29 -12.18 -24.69
C THR A 22 -7.12 -11.44 -23.64
N ILE A 23 -6.73 -11.53 -22.37
CA ILE A 23 -7.41 -10.78 -21.29
C ILE A 23 -7.34 -9.27 -21.53
N PHE A 24 -6.19 -8.76 -21.99
CA PHE A 24 -6.03 -7.35 -22.31
C PHE A 24 -6.86 -6.93 -23.52
N ASP A 25 -6.89 -7.74 -24.59
CA ASP A 25 -7.69 -7.47 -25.78
C ASP A 25 -9.19 -7.42 -25.41
N GLU A 26 -9.70 -8.37 -24.62
CA GLU A 26 -11.08 -8.40 -24.13
C GLU A 26 -11.44 -7.18 -23.27
N LEU A 27 -10.53 -6.77 -22.36
CA LEU A 27 -10.73 -5.58 -21.53
C LEU A 27 -10.67 -4.29 -22.35
N THR A 28 -9.80 -4.23 -23.36
CA THR A 28 -9.68 -3.07 -24.25
C THR A 28 -10.89 -2.94 -25.15
N GLU A 29 -11.43 -4.05 -25.66
CA GLU A 29 -12.68 -4.07 -26.43
C GLU A 29 -13.87 -3.62 -25.59
N ALA A 30 -13.97 -4.08 -24.34
CA ALA A 30 -15.09 -3.77 -23.46
C ALA A 30 -15.05 -2.35 -22.86
N LEU A 31 -13.85 -1.84 -22.54
CA LEU A 31 -13.68 -0.61 -21.74
C LEU A 31 -13.00 0.54 -22.49
N GLY A 32 -12.39 0.26 -23.65
CA GLY A 32 -11.72 1.26 -24.45
C GLY A 32 -10.67 2.05 -23.65
N PRO A 33 -10.76 3.39 -23.57
CA PRO A 33 -9.81 4.22 -22.83
C PRO A 33 -9.71 3.93 -21.33
N ASP A 34 -10.77 3.39 -20.73
CA ASP A 34 -10.82 3.06 -19.30
C ASP A 34 -10.21 1.68 -18.99
N ALA A 35 -9.72 0.97 -20.00
CA ALA A 35 -9.10 -0.34 -19.84
C ALA A 35 -7.76 -0.24 -19.09
N PRO A 36 -7.44 -1.22 -18.22
CA PRO A 36 -6.14 -1.28 -17.59
C PRO A 36 -5.04 -1.54 -18.64
N SER A 37 -3.88 -0.93 -18.44
CA SER A 37 -2.75 -1.13 -19.36
C SER A 37 -2.28 -2.59 -19.39
N TYR A 38 -1.74 -3.03 -20.53
CA TYR A 38 -1.22 -4.39 -20.70
C TYR A 38 -0.21 -4.81 -19.59
N PRO A 39 0.75 -3.97 -19.16
CA PRO A 39 1.65 -4.32 -18.05
C PRO A 39 0.90 -4.61 -16.74
N THR A 40 -0.19 -3.90 -16.46
CA THR A 40 -1.04 -4.11 -15.29
C THR A 40 -1.73 -5.46 -15.39
N VAL A 41 -2.36 -5.76 -16.52
CA VAL A 41 -3.01 -7.07 -16.79
C VAL A 41 -2.01 -8.21 -16.61
N ARG A 42 -0.82 -8.10 -17.23
CA ARG A 42 0.23 -9.13 -17.14
C ARG A 42 0.71 -9.33 -15.70
N ARG A 43 0.91 -8.27 -14.94
CA ARG A 43 1.35 -8.33 -13.54
C ARG A 43 0.34 -9.08 -12.68
N TRP A 44 -0.94 -8.70 -12.78
CA TRP A 44 -2.02 -9.32 -12.03
C TRP A 44 -2.25 -10.77 -12.44
N ALA A 45 -2.31 -11.06 -13.74
CA ALA A 45 -2.45 -12.43 -14.24
C ALA A 45 -1.32 -13.35 -13.75
N LYS A 46 -0.07 -12.84 -13.68
CA LYS A 46 1.06 -13.59 -13.09
C LYS A 46 0.80 -13.89 -11.60
N ARG A 47 0.47 -12.88 -10.79
CA ARG A 47 0.19 -13.04 -9.35
C ARG A 47 -0.92 -14.07 -9.08
N PHE A 48 -2.01 -14.03 -9.84
CA PHE A 48 -3.11 -14.98 -9.69
C PHE A 48 -2.71 -16.40 -10.09
N ARG A 49 -1.90 -16.58 -11.14
CA ARG A 49 -1.38 -17.91 -11.51
C ARG A 49 -0.41 -18.47 -10.46
N GLU A 50 0.28 -17.61 -9.72
CA GLU A 50 1.17 -17.96 -8.60
C GLU A 50 0.41 -18.23 -7.28
N GLY A 51 -0.92 -18.17 -7.28
CA GLY A 51 -1.75 -18.55 -6.14
C GLY A 51 -2.16 -17.40 -5.22
N ARG A 52 -2.01 -16.14 -5.63
CA ARG A 52 -2.60 -15.01 -4.88
C ARG A 52 -4.13 -15.07 -5.00
N ASP A 53 -4.83 -15.04 -3.87
CA ASP A 53 -6.30 -15.04 -3.87
C ASP A 53 -6.92 -13.64 -3.79
N ASP A 54 -6.21 -12.67 -3.26
CA ASP A 54 -6.76 -11.33 -3.08
C ASP A 54 -6.65 -10.47 -4.35
N VAL A 55 -7.72 -9.72 -4.62
CA VAL A 55 -7.82 -8.70 -5.70
C VAL A 55 -7.46 -7.30 -5.19
N THR A 56 -7.41 -7.10 -3.88
CA THR A 56 -6.99 -5.84 -3.27
C THR A 56 -5.49 -5.62 -3.44
N ASP A 57 -5.08 -4.34 -3.43
CA ASP A 57 -3.66 -4.02 -3.40
C ASP A 57 -3.05 -4.50 -2.09
N ASP A 58 -1.78 -4.90 -2.16
CA ASP A 58 -1.00 -5.12 -0.95
C ASP A 58 -1.01 -3.82 -0.12
N PRO A 59 -0.95 -3.92 1.23
CA PRO A 59 -0.80 -2.74 2.07
C PRO A 59 0.31 -1.86 1.50
N ARG A 60 -0.02 -0.60 1.21
CA ARG A 60 0.99 0.32 0.69
C ARG A 60 2.11 0.39 1.71
N SER A 61 3.32 0.05 1.28
CA SER A 61 4.53 0.32 2.06
C SER A 61 4.67 1.85 2.17
N GLY A 62 4.09 2.41 3.21
CA GLY A 62 4.31 3.76 3.69
C GLY A 62 5.31 3.76 4.85
N ARG A 63 5.62 4.94 5.36
CA ARG A 63 6.39 5.08 6.60
C ARG A 63 5.72 4.24 7.70
N PRO A 64 6.47 3.42 8.48
CA PRO A 64 5.87 2.65 9.56
C PRO A 64 5.11 3.57 10.52
N ILE A 65 3.79 3.40 10.61
CA ILE A 65 2.96 4.06 11.63
C ILE A 65 3.27 3.50 13.03
N SER A 66 4.02 2.38 13.11
CA SER A 66 4.47 1.78 14.37
C SER A 66 5.29 2.70 15.27
N VAL A 67 5.76 3.85 14.76
CA VAL A 67 6.48 4.85 15.55
C VAL A 67 5.53 5.87 16.19
N LEU A 68 4.34 6.08 15.62
CA LEU A 68 3.29 6.97 16.13
C LEU A 68 2.26 6.19 16.96
N THR A 69 2.73 5.41 17.94
CA THR A 69 1.82 4.80 18.94
C THR A 69 1.35 5.89 19.90
N ASP A 70 0.15 5.73 20.47
CA ASP A 70 -0.36 6.65 21.49
C ASP A 70 0.61 6.77 22.69
N GLU A 71 1.33 5.69 23.00
CA GLU A 71 2.39 5.65 24.01
C GLU A 71 3.57 6.57 23.68
N ASN A 72 4.09 6.51 22.45
CA ASN A 72 5.20 7.37 22.02
C ASN A 72 4.78 8.84 21.94
N VAL A 73 3.53 9.10 21.54
CA VAL A 73 2.96 10.46 21.52
C VAL A 73 2.84 11.01 22.94
N GLU A 74 2.32 10.22 23.87
CA GLU A 74 2.19 10.62 25.27
C GLU A 74 3.57 10.81 25.92
N HIS A 75 4.55 9.97 25.59
CA HIS A 75 5.90 10.09 26.13
C HIS A 75 6.57 11.39 25.68
N VAL A 76 6.49 11.74 24.39
CA VAL A 76 6.97 13.04 23.89
C VAL A 76 6.21 14.20 24.55
N ARG A 77 4.89 14.06 24.74
CA ARG A 77 4.06 15.06 25.41
C ARG A 77 4.52 15.32 26.85
N GLN A 78 4.84 14.26 27.60
CA GLN A 78 5.34 14.36 28.97
C GLN A 78 6.69 15.08 29.04
N VAL A 79 7.63 14.75 28.16
CA VAL A 79 8.93 15.43 28.11
C VAL A 79 8.77 16.94 27.88
N ILE A 80 7.86 17.34 26.98
CA ILE A 80 7.57 18.75 26.70
C ILE A 80 6.81 19.43 27.86
N GLU A 81 5.92 18.71 28.55
CA GLU A 81 5.21 19.22 29.72
C GLU A 81 6.14 19.44 30.92
N ASP A 82 7.12 18.55 31.10
CA ASP A 82 8.10 18.62 32.18
C ASP A 82 9.15 19.74 31.94
N ASP A 83 9.63 19.89 30.70
CA ASP A 83 10.44 21.04 30.29
C ASP A 83 10.01 21.61 28.92
N PRO A 84 9.29 22.74 28.90
CA PRO A 84 8.90 23.42 27.67
C PRO A 84 10.06 23.94 26.80
N HIS A 85 11.30 23.96 27.32
CA HIS A 85 12.50 24.36 26.58
C HIS A 85 13.30 23.16 26.04
N SER A 86 12.79 21.94 26.20
CA SER A 86 13.38 20.72 25.66
C SER A 86 13.68 20.87 24.17
N THR A 87 14.91 20.55 23.78
CA THR A 87 15.31 20.50 22.37
C THR A 87 14.95 19.15 21.75
N TYR A 88 15.04 19.04 20.42
CA TYR A 88 14.87 17.76 19.74
C TYR A 88 15.85 16.70 20.24
N ASP A 89 17.09 17.08 20.58
CA ASP A 89 18.09 16.14 21.08
C ASP A 89 17.74 15.64 22.49
N ASP A 90 17.11 16.49 23.32
CA ASP A 90 16.64 16.10 24.65
C ASP A 90 15.47 15.11 24.54
N ILE A 91 14.50 15.39 23.67
CA ILE A 91 13.36 14.49 23.42
C ILE A 91 13.84 13.17 22.80
N MET A 92 14.85 13.19 21.93
CA MET A 92 15.46 11.96 21.38
C MET A 92 16.32 11.19 22.39
N GLY A 93 16.82 11.86 23.44
CA GLY A 93 17.52 11.22 24.53
C GLY A 93 16.57 10.49 25.47
N GLU A 94 15.40 11.10 25.70
CA GLU A 94 14.37 10.57 26.58
C GLU A 94 13.43 9.58 25.87
N THR A 95 13.24 9.75 24.56
CA THR A 95 12.45 8.88 23.71
C THR A 95 13.36 8.21 22.69
N ASP A 96 13.28 6.88 22.51
CA ASP A 96 14.04 6.14 21.47
C ASP A 96 13.56 6.46 20.03
N LEU A 97 13.06 7.66 19.78
CA LEU A 97 12.45 8.13 18.55
C LEU A 97 13.46 8.91 17.72
N SER A 98 13.36 8.77 16.40
CA SER A 98 14.18 9.57 15.49
C SER A 98 13.63 10.98 15.34
N ARG A 99 14.50 11.96 15.07
CA ARG A 99 14.12 13.36 14.80
C ARG A 99 12.96 13.49 13.80
N GLY A 100 13.02 12.76 12.70
CA GLY A 100 11.96 12.83 11.67
C GLY A 100 10.62 12.23 12.12
N THR A 101 10.54 11.60 13.29
CA THR A 101 9.30 11.15 13.93
C THR A 101 8.74 12.24 14.84
N ILE A 102 9.62 13.00 15.51
CA ILE A 102 9.27 14.09 16.44
C ILE A 102 8.89 15.38 15.69
N GLU A 103 9.47 15.60 14.50
CA GLU A 103 9.12 16.69 13.56
C GLU A 103 7.72 16.54 12.95
#